data_AF-A0AAE1JA77-F1
#
_entry.id   AF-A0AAE1JA77-F1
#
_cell.length_a   1.000
_cell.length_b   1.000
_cell.length_c   1.000
_cell.angle_alpha   90.00
_cell.angle_beta   90.00
_cell.angle_gamma   90.00
#
_symmetry.space_group_name_H-M   'P 1'
#
loop_
_entity.id
_entity.type
_entity.pdbx_description
1 polymer ?
#
loop_
_entity_poly.entity_id
_entity_poly.type
_entity_poly.pdbx_seq_one_letter_code
_entity_poly.pdbx_strand_id
1 'polypeptide(L)'
;METSSVKSLNKSPGRRRFVTFYERIDDIDINVYRSLAKVRSEPSENSSFFRDCLVEWRELNTAEDLISLYEEVMPYTQTLPLVLLPKESLMSKLLSRLQLKARLSLEPICRLIAALSRDLLEEFVPLLPRITGSSVSLLESGADRDPEIIEWMFVSWSYIMMYLQKYLIHNTLYVLKVTAKLRYYPKEYIQQFMAEAMSFVLRNAPDEHLKRGIGKVMLEAVKKPSPCRETGVQALLYHVMTVSSLRLHSKAERVLKLLTNKAVYSIGDKDNQESMTVLKIVKSVFKKLCEMMEPEELKLVWKCLYEEVKDCACTGGILHLSCLLSLLISAVKAHNGRKVDDYKPLLELVLLLVRTYITPSVMIKSQDKISLVVDKILKLMLGILNGLHGYDDKTIIHEYASQWAPIFKLRSSSLLHFIRELLLMEHCLRAFSGDVIRAIDDLMKNSVEEVIFLLKSFCEKMQLNVLSEDFVDSARASDFQSFARNHQKSKK
;
A
#
# COMPACT_ATOMS: atom_id res chain seq x y z
N MET A 1 32.41 -41.89 23.50
CA MET A 1 32.60 -40.96 22.38
C MET A 1 31.23 -40.48 21.95
N GLU A 2 30.82 -39.28 22.34
CA GLU A 2 29.66 -38.62 21.75
C GLU A 2 30.09 -37.19 21.36
N THR A 3 30.07 -36.97 20.06
CA THR A 3 30.32 -35.70 19.38
C THR A 3 29.00 -34.94 19.24
N SER A 4 28.92 -33.72 19.76
CA SER A 4 28.88 -32.50 18.92
C SER A 4 28.47 -31.29 19.77
N SER A 5 29.40 -30.36 19.96
CA SER A 5 29.11 -29.01 20.41
C SER A 5 28.60 -28.21 19.22
N VAL A 6 27.28 -28.02 19.13
CA VAL A 6 26.72 -27.03 18.19
C VAL A 6 27.09 -25.65 18.73
N LYS A 7 28.07 -25.00 18.10
CA LYS A 7 28.42 -23.59 18.39
C LYS A 7 27.17 -22.74 18.21
N SER A 8 26.59 -22.27 19.31
CA SER A 8 25.47 -21.33 19.27
C SER A 8 25.95 -19.97 18.76
N LEU A 9 25.20 -19.39 17.82
CA LEU A 9 25.50 -18.06 17.27
C LEU A 9 25.34 -17.00 18.37
N ASN A 10 26.28 -16.06 18.46
CA ASN A 10 26.26 -15.02 19.47
C ASN A 10 25.12 -14.02 19.23
N LYS A 11 24.01 -14.12 19.97
CA LYS A 11 22.88 -13.18 19.96
C LYS A 11 22.88 -12.20 21.13
N SER A 12 23.95 -12.15 21.92
CA SER A 12 24.02 -11.23 23.07
C SER A 12 24.07 -9.76 22.63
N PRO A 13 23.50 -8.82 23.42
CA PRO A 13 23.62 -7.39 23.15
C PRO A 13 25.08 -6.97 23.31
N GLY A 14 25.79 -6.87 22.19
CA GLY A 14 27.21 -6.56 22.13
C GLY A 14 27.64 -6.19 20.72
N ARG A 15 28.81 -5.55 20.60
CA ARG A 15 29.33 -5.02 19.34
C ARG A 15 29.58 -6.09 18.26
N ARG A 16 29.78 -7.35 18.66
CA ARG A 16 30.01 -8.51 17.76
C ARG A 16 28.89 -9.53 17.90
N ARG A 17 27.65 -9.10 17.66
CA ARG A 17 26.48 -9.98 17.57
C ARG A 17 26.33 -10.52 16.14
N PHE A 18 25.84 -11.74 16.02
CA PHE A 18 25.37 -12.26 14.74
C PHE A 18 24.10 -11.52 14.35
N VAL A 19 24.06 -11.03 13.12
CA VAL A 19 22.90 -10.40 12.49
C VAL A 19 22.49 -11.26 11.31
N THR A 20 21.22 -11.62 11.24
CA THR A 20 20.69 -12.40 10.11
C THR A 20 20.70 -11.56 8.83
N PHE A 21 20.59 -12.23 7.68
CA PHE A 21 20.45 -11.53 6.39
C PHE A 21 19.29 -10.52 6.41
N TYR A 22 18.11 -10.93 6.88
CA TYR A 22 16.92 -10.07 6.91
C TYR A 22 17.07 -8.89 7.86
N GLU A 23 17.60 -9.11 9.07
CA GLU A 23 17.90 -8.01 9.99
C GLU A 23 18.89 -7.02 9.36
N ARG A 24 19.93 -7.50 8.66
CA ARG A 24 20.90 -6.62 8.00
C ARG A 24 20.29 -5.84 6.84
N ILE A 25 19.36 -6.44 6.09
CA ILE A 25 18.63 -5.79 5.00
C ILE A 25 17.70 -4.72 5.55
N ASP A 26 16.97 -5.00 6.63
CA ASP A 26 16.06 -4.04 7.28
C ASP A 26 16.82 -2.83 7.86
N ASP A 27 18.08 -3.03 8.28
CA ASP A 27 18.97 -1.96 8.78
C ASP A 27 19.58 -1.07 7.67
N ILE A 28 19.46 -1.42 6.38
CA ILE A 28 20.02 -0.61 5.28
C ILE A 28 19.20 0.67 5.11
N ASP A 29 19.84 1.83 5.27
CA ASP A 29 19.27 3.13 4.85
C ASP A 29 19.95 3.62 3.57
N ILE A 30 19.24 3.52 2.44
CA ILE A 30 19.74 4.03 1.15
C ILE A 30 19.43 5.52 0.93
N ASN A 31 18.74 6.17 1.87
CA ASN A 31 18.22 7.52 1.67
C ASN A 31 19.29 8.57 1.89
N VAL A 32 19.92 8.97 0.79
CA VAL A 32 21.02 9.94 0.80
C VAL A 32 20.62 11.33 1.30
N TYR A 33 19.33 11.67 1.33
CA TYR A 33 18.85 12.96 1.88
C TYR A 33 18.81 12.98 3.41
N ARG A 34 18.70 11.82 4.05
CA ARG A 34 18.76 11.67 5.52
C ARG A 34 20.19 11.44 6.01
N SER A 35 21.12 11.16 5.09
CA SER A 35 22.50 10.86 5.45
C SER A 35 23.13 12.05 6.18
N LEU A 36 23.69 11.77 7.37
CA LEU A 36 24.50 12.72 8.13
C LEU A 36 25.90 12.92 7.52
N ALA A 37 26.22 12.22 6.42
CA ALA A 37 27.48 12.39 5.73
C ALA A 37 27.60 13.83 5.20
N LYS A 38 28.75 14.47 5.45
CA LYS A 38 29.04 15.79 4.90
C LYS A 38 28.86 15.75 3.38
N VAL A 39 28.06 16.68 2.85
CA VAL A 39 27.98 16.92 1.41
C VAL A 39 29.42 17.12 0.92
N ARG A 40 29.86 16.29 -0.04
CA ARG A 40 31.20 16.43 -0.62
C ARG A 40 31.35 17.85 -1.15
N SER A 41 32.41 18.53 -0.70
CA SER A 41 32.79 19.86 -1.19
C SER A 41 32.88 19.85 -2.71
N GLU A 42 32.73 21.03 -3.30
CA GLU A 42 33.02 21.16 -4.73
C GLU A 42 34.48 20.76 -5.00
N PRO A 43 34.76 20.14 -6.16
CA PRO A 43 36.12 19.79 -6.55
C PRO A 43 36.98 21.05 -6.62
N SER A 44 38.28 20.90 -6.42
CA SER A 44 39.22 22.01 -6.66
C SER A 44 39.16 22.49 -8.10
N GLU A 45 39.60 23.73 -8.38
CA GLU A 45 39.74 24.23 -9.74
C GLU A 45 40.52 23.22 -10.61
N ASN A 46 39.97 22.88 -11.78
CA ASN A 46 40.45 21.86 -12.73
C ASN A 46 40.31 20.39 -12.30
N SER A 47 39.61 20.06 -11.21
CA SER A 47 39.25 18.67 -10.89
C SER A 47 37.80 18.34 -11.33
N SER A 48 37.32 17.16 -10.96
CA SER A 48 35.95 16.70 -11.17
C SER A 48 35.51 15.79 -10.02
N PHE A 49 34.20 15.60 -9.82
CA PHE A 49 33.72 14.70 -8.77
C PHE A 49 34.18 13.26 -9.01
N PHE A 50 34.21 12.82 -10.27
CA PHE A 50 34.70 11.52 -10.68
C PHE A 50 36.18 11.34 -10.33
N ARG A 51 37.03 12.32 -10.68
CA ARG A 51 38.47 12.26 -10.38
C ARG A 51 38.73 12.18 -8.89
N ASP A 52 38.12 13.06 -8.10
CA ASP A 52 38.34 13.10 -6.65
C ASP A 52 37.90 11.77 -6.01
N CYS A 53 36.78 11.22 -6.46
CA CYS A 53 36.30 9.90 -6.05
C CYS A 53 37.28 8.77 -6.46
N LEU A 54 37.84 8.83 -7.67
CA LEU A 54 38.78 7.82 -8.16
C LEU A 54 40.09 7.81 -7.37
N VAL A 55 40.64 8.99 -7.06
CA VAL A 55 41.87 9.11 -6.26
C VAL A 55 41.62 8.63 -4.83
N GLU A 56 40.53 9.08 -4.20
CA GLU A 56 40.14 8.63 -2.85
C GLU A 56 40.00 7.11 -2.77
N TRP A 57 39.27 6.49 -3.70
CA TRP A 57 39.08 5.04 -3.68
C TRP A 57 40.35 4.27 -4.03
N ARG A 58 41.27 4.86 -4.81
CA ARG A 58 42.57 4.24 -5.06
C ARG A 58 43.40 4.14 -3.77
N GLU A 59 43.29 5.12 -2.88
CA GLU A 59 43.93 5.11 -1.56
C GLU A 59 43.25 4.12 -0.59
N LEU A 60 41.92 4.04 -0.63
CA LEU A 60 41.15 3.23 0.32
C LEU A 60 41.02 1.74 -0.05
N ASN A 61 41.20 1.38 -1.32
CA ASN A 61 40.93 0.03 -1.81
C ASN A 61 42.04 -0.48 -2.74
N THR A 62 42.51 -1.70 -2.47
CA THR A 62 43.64 -2.35 -3.15
C THR A 62 43.23 -3.57 -3.98
N ALA A 63 41.94 -3.74 -4.27
CA ALA A 63 41.46 -4.85 -5.09
C ALA A 63 41.88 -4.70 -6.57
N GLU A 64 42.22 -5.83 -7.19
CA GLU A 64 42.78 -5.92 -8.54
C GLU A 64 41.92 -5.23 -9.61
N ASP A 65 40.62 -5.48 -9.63
CA ASP A 65 39.69 -4.88 -10.60
C ASP A 65 39.66 -3.35 -10.53
N LEU A 66 39.78 -2.77 -9.34
CA LEU A 66 39.86 -1.32 -9.14
C LEU A 66 41.20 -0.76 -9.58
N ILE A 67 42.30 -1.45 -9.29
CA ILE A 67 43.65 -1.04 -9.72
C ILE A 67 43.72 -1.01 -11.25
N SER A 68 43.27 -2.09 -11.89
CA SER A 68 43.19 -2.18 -13.36
C SER A 68 42.31 -1.06 -13.93
N LEU A 69 41.13 -0.81 -13.34
CA LEU A 69 40.28 0.30 -13.79
C LEU A 69 40.99 1.65 -13.64
N TYR A 70 41.64 1.90 -12.50
CA TYR A 70 42.35 3.15 -12.23
C TYR A 70 43.42 3.41 -13.30
N GLU A 71 44.29 2.44 -13.57
CA GLU A 71 45.34 2.55 -14.58
C GLU A 71 44.76 2.79 -15.98
N GLU A 72 43.62 2.17 -16.29
CA GLU A 72 42.94 2.32 -17.57
C GLU A 72 42.27 3.68 -17.78
N VAL A 73 41.75 4.33 -16.73
CA VAL A 73 40.92 5.54 -16.86
C VAL A 73 41.61 6.83 -16.43
N MET A 74 42.50 6.77 -15.44
CA MET A 74 43.18 7.94 -14.88
C MET A 74 43.87 8.84 -15.93
N PRO A 75 44.50 8.33 -17.00
CA PRO A 75 45.15 9.17 -18.00
C PRO A 75 44.23 10.17 -18.69
N TYR A 76 42.93 9.89 -18.77
CA TYR A 76 41.94 10.74 -19.45
C TYR A 76 40.77 11.16 -18.56
N THR A 77 40.91 11.08 -17.23
CA THR A 77 39.89 11.59 -16.29
C THR A 77 40.48 12.64 -15.34
N GLN A 78 41.50 13.36 -15.79
CA GLN A 78 42.24 14.32 -14.96
C GLN A 78 41.50 15.65 -14.73
N THR A 79 40.59 16.01 -15.64
CA THR A 79 39.81 17.25 -15.58
C THR A 79 38.38 16.97 -16.02
N LEU A 80 37.43 17.84 -15.66
CA LEU A 80 36.02 17.67 -16.07
C LEU A 80 35.83 17.53 -17.59
N PRO A 81 36.44 18.36 -18.47
CA PRO A 81 36.33 18.17 -19.93
C PRO A 81 36.79 16.79 -20.41
N LEU A 82 37.85 16.26 -19.80
CA LEU A 82 38.38 14.94 -20.14
C LEU A 82 37.47 13.80 -19.65
N VAL A 83 36.71 14.00 -18.57
CA VAL A 83 35.67 13.04 -18.13
C VAL A 83 34.47 13.03 -19.08
N LEU A 84 34.06 14.20 -19.60
CA LEU A 84 32.87 14.33 -20.44
C LEU A 84 33.06 13.73 -21.85
N LEU A 85 34.23 13.92 -22.46
CA LEU A 85 34.50 13.48 -23.84
C LEU A 85 34.33 11.96 -24.07
N PRO A 86 34.92 11.06 -23.27
CA PRO A 86 34.83 9.61 -23.45
C PRO A 86 33.74 8.96 -22.59
N LYS A 87 32.69 9.68 -22.21
CA LYS A 87 31.63 9.21 -21.27
C LYS A 87 31.09 7.80 -21.57
N GLU A 88 30.90 7.45 -22.83
CA GLU A 88 30.42 6.13 -23.26
C GLU A 88 31.44 5.01 -22.99
N SER A 89 32.71 5.29 -23.26
CA SER A 89 33.82 4.36 -23.01
C SER A 89 34.05 4.20 -21.51
N LEU A 90 34.07 5.32 -20.78
CA LEU A 90 34.21 5.32 -19.32
C LEU A 90 33.10 4.52 -18.64
N MET A 91 31.84 4.73 -19.05
CA MET A 91 30.70 3.94 -18.58
C MET A 91 30.87 2.45 -18.91
N SER A 92 31.34 2.11 -20.11
CA SER A 92 31.58 0.71 -20.50
C SER A 92 32.59 0.02 -19.58
N LYS A 93 33.69 0.70 -19.26
CA LYS A 93 34.74 0.18 -18.36
C LYS A 93 34.22 -0.03 -16.94
N LEU A 94 33.50 0.96 -16.38
CA LEU A 94 32.87 0.84 -15.07
C LEU A 94 31.90 -0.35 -15.01
N LEU A 95 31.00 -0.45 -15.99
CA LEU A 95 29.99 -1.52 -16.02
C LEU A 95 30.60 -2.90 -16.23
N SER A 96 31.74 -3.01 -16.92
CA SER A 96 32.46 -4.29 -17.08
C SER A 96 32.98 -4.87 -15.75
N ARG A 97 33.15 -4.01 -14.73
CA ARG A 97 33.58 -4.40 -13.37
C ARG A 97 32.40 -4.59 -12.42
N LEU A 98 31.16 -4.34 -12.86
CA LEU A 98 29.94 -4.56 -12.08
C LEU A 98 29.53 -6.04 -12.11
N GLN A 99 30.42 -6.92 -11.63
CA GLN A 99 30.28 -8.37 -11.62
C GLN A 99 30.69 -8.95 -10.27
N LEU A 100 30.10 -10.08 -9.88
CA LEU A 100 30.38 -10.70 -8.58
C LEU A 100 31.84 -11.15 -8.41
N LYS A 101 32.54 -11.46 -9.51
CA LYS A 101 33.98 -11.76 -9.50
C LYS A 101 34.82 -10.58 -8.97
N ALA A 102 34.36 -9.35 -9.22
CA ALA A 102 34.99 -8.12 -8.79
C ALA A 102 34.43 -7.62 -7.44
N ARG A 103 33.91 -8.52 -6.58
CA ARG A 103 33.21 -8.20 -5.34
C ARG A 103 33.91 -7.10 -4.52
N LEU A 104 35.22 -7.24 -4.32
CA LEU A 104 36.01 -6.34 -3.48
C LEU A 104 36.16 -4.94 -4.06
N SER A 105 35.85 -4.74 -5.33
CA SER A 105 35.85 -3.44 -6.00
C SER A 105 34.45 -2.85 -6.17
N LEU A 106 33.38 -3.60 -5.90
CA LEU A 106 32.01 -3.16 -6.21
C LEU A 106 31.60 -1.86 -5.52
N GLU A 107 31.96 -1.66 -4.25
CA GLU A 107 31.69 -0.38 -3.57
C GLU A 107 32.32 0.81 -4.31
N PRO A 108 33.65 0.84 -4.54
CA PRO A 108 34.30 1.85 -5.37
C PRO A 108 33.63 2.07 -6.73
N ILE A 109 33.31 0.98 -7.45
CA ILE A 109 32.68 1.07 -8.77
C ILE A 109 31.30 1.74 -8.69
N CYS A 110 30.47 1.35 -7.72
CA CYS A 110 29.17 1.98 -7.47
C CYS A 110 29.31 3.46 -7.12
N ARG A 111 30.31 3.84 -6.32
CA ARG A 111 30.59 5.24 -5.95
C ARG A 111 31.08 6.06 -7.14
N LEU A 112 31.91 5.47 -8.00
CA LEU A 112 32.39 6.10 -9.23
C LEU A 112 31.26 6.35 -10.24
N ILE A 113 30.33 5.41 -10.40
CA ILE A 113 29.14 5.61 -11.26
C ILE A 113 28.28 6.76 -10.73
N ALA A 114 28.08 6.84 -9.41
CA ALA A 114 27.34 7.94 -8.81
C ALA A 114 28.06 9.29 -8.99
N ALA A 115 29.38 9.35 -8.77
CA ALA A 115 30.18 10.55 -9.01
C ALA A 115 30.14 11.00 -10.48
N LEU A 116 30.25 10.03 -11.40
CA LEU A 116 30.13 10.26 -12.85
C LEU A 116 28.78 10.89 -13.21
N SER A 117 27.69 10.45 -12.58
CA SER A 117 26.36 11.04 -12.80
C SER A 117 26.26 12.51 -12.36
N ARG A 118 27.03 12.90 -11.34
CA ARG A 118 27.09 14.27 -10.84
C ARG A 118 27.86 15.19 -11.79
N ASP A 119 28.91 14.68 -12.44
CA ASP A 119 29.67 15.45 -13.44
C ASP A 119 28.89 15.59 -14.77
N LEU A 120 28.28 14.51 -15.25
CA LEU A 120 27.59 14.48 -16.55
C LEU A 120 26.18 15.08 -16.55
N LEU A 121 25.49 15.00 -15.41
CA LEU A 121 24.14 15.54 -15.26
C LEU A 121 23.19 15.05 -16.37
N GLU A 122 22.63 15.95 -17.19
CA GLU A 122 21.69 15.61 -18.25
C GLU A 122 22.24 14.57 -19.24
N GLU A 123 23.54 14.65 -19.56
CA GLU A 123 24.20 13.74 -20.49
C GLU A 123 24.32 12.31 -19.95
N PHE A 124 24.07 12.10 -18.65
CA PHE A 124 24.01 10.78 -18.02
C PHE A 124 22.68 10.06 -18.23
N VAL A 125 21.58 10.80 -18.47
CA VAL A 125 20.22 10.24 -18.56
C VAL A 125 20.11 9.13 -19.65
N PRO A 126 20.74 9.26 -20.84
CA PRO A 126 20.77 8.19 -21.83
C PRO A 126 21.53 6.92 -21.42
N LEU A 127 22.39 6.98 -20.39
CA LEU A 127 23.21 5.85 -19.90
C LEU A 127 22.47 4.97 -18.87
N LEU A 128 21.39 5.48 -18.26
CA LEU A 128 20.60 4.76 -17.25
C LEU A 128 20.15 3.34 -17.68
N PRO A 129 19.75 3.06 -18.95
CA PRO A 129 19.41 1.71 -19.39
C PRO A 129 20.56 0.72 -19.23
N ARG A 130 21.81 1.14 -19.51
CA ARG A 130 23.00 0.30 -19.41
C ARG A 130 23.32 -0.05 -17.96
N ILE A 131 23.18 0.93 -17.07
CA ILE A 131 23.36 0.77 -15.61
C ILE A 131 22.30 -0.18 -15.06
N THR A 132 21.03 0.00 -15.46
CA THR A 132 19.94 -0.90 -15.05
C THR A 132 20.22 -2.33 -15.52
N GLY A 133 20.60 -2.53 -16.78
CA GLY A 133 20.91 -3.85 -17.32
C GLY A 133 22.04 -4.54 -16.55
N SER A 134 23.11 -3.79 -16.24
CA SER A 134 24.25 -4.33 -15.49
C SER A 134 23.90 -4.61 -14.03
N SER A 135 23.09 -3.75 -13.39
CA SER A 135 22.58 -3.96 -12.03
C SER A 135 21.75 -5.24 -11.94
N VAL A 136 20.86 -5.46 -12.91
CA VAL A 136 20.04 -6.69 -12.99
C VAL A 136 20.94 -7.92 -13.17
N SER A 137 21.92 -7.85 -14.08
CA SER A 137 22.89 -8.93 -14.30
C SER A 137 23.69 -9.25 -13.04
N LEU A 138 24.13 -8.24 -12.29
CA LEU A 138 24.84 -8.42 -11.03
C LEU A 138 23.94 -9.11 -9.99
N LEU A 139 22.70 -8.65 -9.82
CA LEU A 139 21.73 -9.27 -8.91
C LEU A 139 21.46 -10.74 -9.29
N GLU A 140 21.19 -11.03 -10.57
CA GLU A 140 20.95 -12.38 -11.08
C GLU A 140 22.16 -13.31 -10.92
N SER A 141 23.38 -12.77 -10.85
CA SER A 141 24.59 -13.54 -10.57
C SER A 141 24.77 -13.96 -9.09
N GLY A 142 23.83 -13.60 -8.21
CA GLY A 142 23.80 -13.96 -6.80
C GLY A 142 24.11 -12.81 -5.84
N ALA A 143 24.35 -11.60 -6.35
CA ALA A 143 24.50 -10.41 -5.49
C ALA A 143 23.20 -10.05 -4.73
N ASP A 144 22.05 -10.55 -5.19
CA ASP A 144 20.77 -10.38 -4.48
C ASP A 144 20.70 -11.10 -3.13
N ARG A 145 21.74 -11.86 -2.76
CA ARG A 145 21.90 -12.54 -1.46
C ARG A 145 22.96 -11.89 -0.57
N ASP A 146 23.48 -10.74 -1.00
CA ASP A 146 24.54 -10.05 -0.29
C ASP A 146 24.12 -8.65 0.16
N PRO A 147 23.88 -8.42 1.47
CA PRO A 147 23.41 -7.13 1.95
C PRO A 147 24.37 -5.97 1.65
N GLU A 148 25.69 -6.19 1.66
CA GLU A 148 26.68 -5.13 1.41
C GLU A 148 26.61 -4.68 -0.05
N ILE A 149 26.58 -5.63 -0.99
CA ILE A 149 26.47 -5.29 -2.42
C ILE A 149 25.14 -4.59 -2.72
N ILE A 150 24.05 -5.07 -2.10
CA ILE A 150 22.72 -4.45 -2.24
C ILE A 150 22.75 -3.01 -1.74
N GLU A 151 23.32 -2.76 -0.56
CA GLU A 151 23.48 -1.42 0.00
C GLU A 151 24.29 -0.52 -0.94
N TRP A 152 25.49 -0.93 -1.35
CA TRP A 152 26.35 -0.12 -2.23
C TRP A 152 25.67 0.24 -3.55
N MET A 153 24.99 -0.74 -4.15
CA MET A 153 24.28 -0.54 -5.40
C MET A 153 23.12 0.44 -5.24
N PHE A 154 22.29 0.30 -4.21
CA PHE A 154 21.12 1.15 -4.04
C PHE A 154 21.41 2.52 -3.42
N VAL A 155 22.46 2.64 -2.60
CA VAL A 155 23.03 3.94 -2.22
C VAL A 155 23.51 4.69 -3.46
N SER A 156 24.20 3.99 -4.39
CA SER A 156 24.60 4.58 -5.68
C SER A 156 23.39 5.03 -6.50
N TRP A 157 22.35 4.19 -6.63
CA TRP A 157 21.09 4.57 -7.29
C TRP A 157 20.42 5.80 -6.65
N SER A 158 20.38 5.88 -5.33
CA SER A 158 19.84 7.04 -4.61
C SER A 158 20.62 8.31 -4.91
N TYR A 159 21.96 8.26 -4.94
CA TYR A 159 22.79 9.40 -5.36
C TYR A 159 22.51 9.81 -6.81
N ILE A 160 22.44 8.84 -7.74
CA ILE A 160 22.12 9.10 -9.14
C ILE A 160 20.76 9.81 -9.26
N MET A 161 19.72 9.29 -8.59
CA MET A 161 18.39 9.92 -8.59
C MET A 161 18.40 11.32 -7.99
N MET A 162 19.20 11.54 -6.95
CA MET A 162 19.37 12.84 -6.32
C MET A 162 20.02 13.86 -7.27
N TYR A 163 21.15 13.51 -7.87
CA TYR A 163 21.87 14.42 -8.78
C TYR A 163 21.08 14.72 -10.05
N LEU A 164 20.35 13.73 -10.56
CA LEU A 164 19.61 13.87 -11.81
C LEU A 164 18.18 14.38 -11.65
N GLN A 165 17.68 14.54 -10.41
CA GLN A 165 16.31 14.95 -10.08
C GLN A 165 15.74 15.98 -11.07
N LYS A 166 16.43 17.12 -11.22
CA LYS A 166 15.93 18.26 -12.01
C LYS A 166 15.68 17.92 -13.48
N TYR A 167 16.37 16.92 -14.03
CA TYR A 167 16.19 16.43 -15.38
C TYR A 167 15.13 15.33 -15.46
N LEU A 168 15.00 14.51 -14.41
CA LEU A 168 14.12 13.35 -14.39
C LEU A 168 12.66 13.69 -14.08
N ILE A 169 12.39 14.75 -13.31
CA ILE A 169 11.02 15.15 -12.94
C ILE A 169 10.13 15.48 -14.14
N HIS A 170 10.71 15.91 -15.26
CA HIS A 170 10.02 16.18 -16.52
C HIS A 170 10.01 14.98 -17.47
N ASN A 171 10.65 13.87 -17.11
CA ASN A 171 10.74 12.67 -17.95
C ASN A 171 10.40 11.37 -17.18
N THR A 172 9.39 11.44 -16.31
CA THR A 172 8.96 10.33 -15.45
C THR A 172 8.70 9.03 -16.22
N LEU A 173 8.09 9.11 -17.40
CA LEU A 173 7.79 7.94 -18.23
C LEU A 173 9.05 7.19 -18.70
N TYR A 174 10.09 7.93 -19.07
CA TYR A 174 11.36 7.35 -19.48
C TYR A 174 12.02 6.62 -18.31
N VAL A 175 12.14 7.27 -17.15
CA VAL A 175 12.80 6.65 -15.98
C VAL A 175 12.03 5.43 -15.49
N LEU A 176 10.70 5.48 -15.49
CA LEU A 176 9.85 4.33 -15.18
C LEU A 176 10.07 3.17 -16.15
N LYS A 177 10.20 3.45 -17.46
CA LYS A 177 10.50 2.44 -18.47
C LYS A 177 11.88 1.81 -18.21
N VAL A 178 12.89 2.62 -17.95
CA VAL A 178 14.27 2.17 -17.75
C VAL A 178 14.40 1.31 -16.49
N THR A 179 13.80 1.72 -15.38
CA THR A 179 13.93 1.05 -14.08
C THR A 179 13.00 -0.16 -13.90
N ALA A 180 12.15 -0.47 -14.88
CA ALA A 180 11.11 -1.48 -14.76
C ALA A 180 11.62 -2.87 -14.31
N LYS A 181 12.81 -3.29 -14.77
CA LYS A 181 13.38 -4.59 -14.37
C LYS A 181 13.78 -4.64 -12.89
N LEU A 182 14.29 -3.54 -12.33
CA LEU A 182 14.63 -3.46 -10.91
C LEU A 182 13.38 -3.26 -10.04
N ARG A 183 12.43 -2.42 -10.49
CA ARG A 183 11.16 -2.17 -9.77
C ARG A 183 10.31 -3.43 -9.62
N TYR A 184 10.42 -4.37 -10.55
CA TYR A 184 9.65 -5.62 -10.56
C TYR A 184 10.55 -6.85 -10.38
N TYR A 185 11.72 -6.66 -9.76
CA TYR A 185 12.66 -7.74 -9.48
C TYR A 185 12.02 -8.78 -8.53
N PRO A 186 12.35 -10.09 -8.62
CA PRO A 186 11.67 -11.12 -7.82
C PRO A 186 11.76 -10.98 -6.29
N LYS A 187 12.75 -10.24 -5.77
CA LYS A 187 12.98 -10.04 -4.34
C LYS A 187 12.36 -8.75 -3.84
N GLU A 188 11.50 -8.83 -2.82
CA GLU A 188 10.75 -7.67 -2.30
C GLU A 188 11.66 -6.56 -1.79
N TYR A 189 12.76 -6.86 -1.07
CA TYR A 189 13.69 -5.83 -0.59
C TYR A 189 14.35 -5.04 -1.73
N ILE A 190 14.65 -5.68 -2.86
CA ILE A 190 15.15 -4.99 -4.07
C ILE A 190 14.09 -4.04 -4.63
N GLN A 191 12.83 -4.47 -4.64
CA GLN A 191 11.72 -3.60 -5.06
C GLN A 191 11.56 -2.40 -4.12
N GLN A 192 11.70 -2.60 -2.80
CA GLN A 192 11.63 -1.54 -1.80
C GLN A 192 12.74 -0.51 -2.00
N PHE A 193 14.00 -0.94 -2.15
CA PHE A 193 15.13 -0.04 -2.38
C PHE A 193 14.99 0.73 -3.70
N MET A 194 14.60 0.06 -4.78
CA MET A 194 14.38 0.76 -6.05
C MET A 194 13.20 1.74 -5.95
N ALA A 195 12.14 1.36 -5.23
CA ALA A 195 10.99 2.23 -4.99
C ALA A 195 11.37 3.47 -4.18
N GLU A 196 12.15 3.33 -3.10
CA GLU A 196 12.62 4.45 -2.30
C GLU A 196 13.52 5.39 -3.12
N ALA A 197 14.50 4.86 -3.87
CA ALA A 197 15.36 5.67 -4.74
C ALA A 197 14.56 6.45 -5.81
N MET A 198 13.52 5.83 -6.39
CA MET A 198 12.67 6.45 -7.41
C MET A 198 11.60 7.40 -6.86
N SER A 199 11.21 7.22 -5.61
CA SER A 199 10.07 7.89 -5.00
C SER A 199 10.18 9.40 -5.11
N PHE A 200 11.38 9.91 -4.94
CA PHE A 200 11.70 11.32 -4.94
C PHE A 200 11.50 11.97 -6.32
N VAL A 201 11.84 11.28 -7.41
CA VAL A 201 11.61 11.76 -8.78
C VAL A 201 10.12 11.93 -9.05
N LEU A 202 9.31 10.92 -8.70
CA LEU A 202 7.86 11.00 -8.91
C LEU A 202 7.19 12.02 -7.99
N ARG A 203 7.57 12.05 -6.71
CA ARG A 203 7.02 12.98 -5.71
C ARG A 203 7.20 14.45 -6.13
N ASN A 204 8.33 14.76 -6.74
CA ASN A 204 8.68 16.11 -7.18
C ASN A 204 8.29 16.42 -8.63
N ALA A 205 7.75 15.44 -9.37
CA ALA A 205 7.26 15.68 -10.71
C ALA A 205 6.07 16.67 -10.70
N PRO A 206 5.93 17.53 -11.74
CA PRO A 206 4.71 18.30 -11.96
C PRO A 206 3.48 17.40 -12.06
N ASP A 207 2.29 17.91 -11.76
CA ASP A 207 1.04 17.12 -11.67
C ASP A 207 0.78 16.27 -12.92
N GLU A 208 0.94 16.85 -14.11
CA GLU A 208 0.77 16.14 -15.38
C GLU A 208 1.76 14.97 -15.55
N HIS A 209 3.00 15.13 -15.09
CA HIS A 209 4.02 14.07 -15.16
C HIS A 209 3.82 13.01 -14.08
N LEU A 210 3.36 13.41 -12.89
CA LEU A 210 2.99 12.49 -11.81
C LEU A 210 1.79 11.64 -12.23
N LYS A 211 0.72 12.25 -12.74
CA LYS A 211 -0.48 11.57 -13.24
C LYS A 211 -0.15 10.57 -14.34
N ARG A 212 0.64 10.99 -15.35
CA ARG A 212 1.12 10.08 -16.41
C ARG A 212 1.99 8.96 -15.86
N GLY A 213 2.86 9.24 -14.88
CA GLY A 213 3.70 8.26 -14.22
C GLY A 213 2.91 7.19 -13.47
N ILE A 214 1.95 7.59 -12.63
CA ILE A 214 1.04 6.66 -11.93
C ILE A 214 0.25 5.84 -12.96
N GLY A 215 -0.31 6.49 -13.98
CA GLY A 215 -1.03 5.80 -15.04
C GLY A 215 -0.18 4.74 -15.76
N LYS A 216 1.09 5.06 -16.00
CA LYS A 216 2.05 4.15 -16.63
C LYS A 216 2.34 2.91 -15.79
N VAL A 217 2.61 3.07 -14.49
CA VAL A 217 2.91 1.91 -13.62
C VAL A 217 1.69 1.03 -13.39
N MET A 218 0.49 1.62 -13.27
CA MET A 218 -0.76 0.86 -13.21
C MET A 218 -0.97 0.07 -14.51
N LEU A 219 -0.77 0.70 -15.66
CA LEU A 219 -0.90 0.04 -16.97
C LEU A 219 0.12 -1.10 -17.14
N GLU A 220 1.35 -0.93 -16.63
CA GLU A 220 2.36 -1.99 -16.62
C GLU A 220 1.96 -3.20 -15.79
N ALA A 221 1.27 -2.98 -14.66
CA ALA A 221 0.76 -4.06 -13.82
C ALA A 221 -0.47 -4.74 -14.47
N VAL A 222 -1.38 -3.97 -15.07
CA VAL A 222 -2.56 -4.50 -15.75
C VAL A 222 -2.19 -5.31 -17.00
N LYS A 223 -1.23 -4.83 -17.81
CA LYS A 223 -0.84 -5.52 -19.05
C LYS A 223 -0.11 -6.84 -18.82
N LYS A 224 0.56 -7.00 -17.68
CA LYS A 224 1.33 -8.22 -17.36
C LYS A 224 1.15 -8.56 -15.88
N PRO A 225 -0.03 -9.00 -15.42
CA PRO A 225 -0.28 -9.23 -14.01
C PRO A 225 0.72 -10.23 -13.42
N SER A 226 1.41 -9.84 -12.35
CA SER A 226 2.27 -10.72 -11.57
C SER A 226 2.42 -10.19 -10.15
N PRO A 227 2.65 -11.07 -9.14
CA PRO A 227 2.85 -10.64 -7.77
C PRO A 227 3.96 -9.58 -7.65
N CYS A 228 5.10 -9.79 -8.33
CA CYS A 228 6.24 -8.85 -8.28
C CYS A 228 5.91 -7.47 -8.86
N ARG A 229 4.98 -7.38 -9.83
CA ARG A 229 4.52 -6.08 -10.33
C ARG A 229 3.57 -5.40 -9.37
N GLU A 230 2.63 -6.15 -8.81
CA GLU A 230 1.71 -5.62 -7.81
C GLU A 230 2.48 -5.06 -6.61
N THR A 231 3.40 -5.85 -6.03
CA THR A 231 4.24 -5.43 -4.90
C THR A 231 5.19 -4.29 -5.27
N GLY A 232 5.78 -4.31 -6.46
CA GLY A 232 6.65 -3.23 -6.93
C GLY A 232 5.93 -1.90 -7.17
N VAL A 233 4.71 -1.93 -7.73
CA VAL A 233 3.88 -0.72 -7.88
C VAL A 233 3.40 -0.24 -6.51
N GLN A 234 2.96 -1.14 -5.63
CA GLN A 234 2.58 -0.80 -4.27
C GLN A 234 3.75 -0.12 -3.52
N ALA A 235 4.95 -0.71 -3.55
CA ALA A 235 6.14 -0.17 -2.90
C ALA A 235 6.47 1.23 -3.41
N LEU A 236 6.45 1.44 -4.73
CA LEU A 236 6.70 2.74 -5.33
C LEU A 236 5.68 3.79 -4.86
N LEU A 237 4.39 3.50 -4.94
CA LEU A 237 3.35 4.44 -4.55
C LEU A 237 3.39 4.76 -3.05
N TYR A 238 3.66 3.75 -2.22
CA TYR A 238 3.88 3.93 -0.78
C TYR A 238 5.04 4.88 -0.53
N HIS A 239 6.23 4.59 -1.08
CA HIS A 239 7.42 5.44 -0.88
C HIS A 239 7.24 6.84 -1.47
N VAL A 240 6.50 7.03 -2.57
CA VAL A 240 6.21 8.39 -3.07
C VAL A 240 5.43 9.23 -2.04
N MET A 241 4.58 8.60 -1.22
CA MET A 241 3.76 9.27 -0.22
C MET A 241 4.43 9.44 1.15
N THR A 242 5.54 8.77 1.44
CA THR A 242 6.12 8.74 2.80
C THR A 242 7.49 9.42 2.90
N VAL A 243 7.79 10.04 4.05
CA VAL A 243 9.14 10.56 4.36
C VAL A 243 9.99 9.50 5.04
N SER A 244 9.36 8.78 5.95
CA SER A 244 9.85 7.62 6.69
C SER A 244 8.70 6.61 6.75
N SER A 245 8.96 5.39 7.23
CA SER A 245 7.92 4.36 7.37
C SER A 245 6.70 4.83 8.18
N LEU A 246 6.87 5.83 9.04
CA LEU A 246 5.87 6.28 10.02
C LEU A 246 5.12 7.56 9.64
N ARG A 247 5.58 8.32 8.64
CA ARG A 247 5.02 9.65 8.33
C ARG A 247 4.80 9.90 6.85
N LEU A 248 3.67 10.55 6.55
CA LEU A 248 3.36 11.05 5.22
C LEU A 248 4.22 12.27 4.87
N HIS A 249 4.57 12.41 3.60
CA HIS A 249 5.17 13.62 3.08
C HIS A 249 4.10 14.69 2.83
N SER A 250 4.49 15.96 2.89
CA SER A 250 3.64 17.12 2.55
C SER A 250 3.03 17.09 1.13
N LYS A 251 3.49 16.20 0.25
CA LYS A 251 3.00 16.03 -1.13
C LYS A 251 2.14 14.77 -1.30
N ALA A 252 1.90 14.01 -0.23
CA ALA A 252 1.15 12.75 -0.28
C ALA A 252 -0.28 12.96 -0.76
N GLU A 253 -0.92 14.08 -0.40
CA GLU A 253 -2.30 14.41 -0.80
C GLU A 253 -2.50 14.34 -2.31
N ARG A 254 -1.53 14.83 -3.11
CA ARG A 254 -1.59 14.80 -4.58
C ARG A 254 -1.70 13.37 -5.11
N VAL A 255 -0.96 12.44 -4.49
CA VAL A 255 -0.98 11.03 -4.87
C VAL A 255 -2.26 10.35 -4.41
N LEU A 256 -2.69 10.60 -3.16
CA LEU A 256 -3.93 10.07 -2.61
C LEU A 256 -5.13 10.44 -3.50
N LYS A 257 -5.26 11.72 -3.85
CA LYS A 257 -6.31 12.22 -4.76
C LYS A 257 -6.26 11.55 -6.13
N LEU A 258 -5.06 11.28 -6.66
CA LEU A 258 -4.94 10.55 -7.93
C LEU A 258 -5.38 9.10 -7.79
N LEU A 259 -5.01 8.40 -6.71
CA LEU A 259 -5.36 7.00 -6.47
C LEU A 259 -6.85 6.79 -6.18
N THR A 260 -7.53 7.80 -5.62
CA THR A 260 -8.98 7.76 -5.42
C THR A 260 -9.75 8.21 -6.65
N ASN A 261 -9.14 8.93 -7.60
CA ASN A 261 -9.84 9.43 -8.77
C ASN A 261 -10.34 8.32 -9.72
N LYS A 262 -11.53 8.51 -10.30
CA LYS A 262 -12.15 7.64 -11.31
C LYS A 262 -11.22 7.24 -12.46
N ALA A 263 -10.36 8.14 -12.94
CA ALA A 263 -9.50 7.90 -14.09
C ALA A 263 -8.50 6.76 -13.86
N VAL A 264 -8.06 6.52 -12.62
CA VAL A 264 -7.14 5.42 -12.29
C VAL A 264 -7.82 4.06 -12.45
N TYR A 265 -9.10 3.95 -12.08
CA TYR A 265 -9.84 2.70 -12.19
C TYR A 265 -10.21 2.34 -13.64
N SER A 266 -10.23 3.30 -14.56
CA SER A 266 -10.43 3.03 -16.00
C SER A 266 -9.16 2.56 -16.74
N ILE A 267 -8.02 2.40 -16.07
CA ILE A 267 -6.76 2.04 -16.74
C ILE A 267 -6.81 0.58 -17.19
N GLY A 268 -6.65 0.38 -18.50
CA GLY A 268 -6.56 -0.95 -19.11
C GLY A 268 -7.90 -1.64 -19.37
N ASP A 269 -9.01 -0.90 -19.25
CA ASP A 269 -10.35 -1.40 -19.50
C ASP A 269 -10.60 -1.55 -21.01
N LYS A 270 -10.83 -2.77 -21.49
CA LYS A 270 -11.35 -3.04 -22.84
C LYS A 270 -12.69 -3.77 -22.85
N ASP A 271 -13.01 -4.55 -21.81
CA ASP A 271 -14.27 -5.27 -21.72
C ASP A 271 -14.58 -5.58 -20.25
N ASN A 272 -15.33 -4.70 -19.57
CA ASN A 272 -16.23 -4.87 -18.40
C ASN A 272 -15.93 -5.89 -17.26
N GLN A 273 -14.82 -6.62 -17.29
CA GLN A 273 -14.35 -7.54 -16.28
C GLN A 273 -13.31 -6.81 -15.46
N GLU A 274 -13.84 -5.88 -14.67
CA GLU A 274 -13.28 -5.20 -13.51
C GLU A 274 -11.77 -4.96 -13.51
N SER A 275 -11.42 -3.69 -13.29
CA SER A 275 -10.14 -3.15 -12.85
C SER A 275 -9.56 -3.77 -11.55
N MET A 276 -9.67 -5.09 -11.36
CA MET A 276 -9.31 -5.85 -10.16
C MET A 276 -7.85 -5.68 -9.81
N THR A 277 -6.96 -5.66 -10.80
CA THR A 277 -5.53 -5.44 -10.54
C THR A 277 -5.26 -4.04 -9.99
N VAL A 278 -5.86 -3.00 -10.58
CA VAL A 278 -5.69 -1.63 -10.09
C VAL A 278 -6.30 -1.49 -8.70
N LEU A 279 -7.54 -1.95 -8.51
CA LEU A 279 -8.21 -1.91 -7.21
C LEU A 279 -7.44 -2.68 -6.14
N LYS A 280 -6.87 -3.85 -6.48
CA LYS A 280 -6.02 -4.66 -5.60
C LYS A 280 -4.76 -3.91 -5.20
N ILE A 281 -4.08 -3.29 -6.16
CA ILE A 281 -2.89 -2.47 -5.88
C ILE A 281 -3.25 -1.28 -4.99
N VAL A 282 -4.29 -0.52 -5.32
CA VAL A 282 -4.71 0.63 -4.50
C VAL A 282 -5.09 0.18 -3.08
N LYS A 283 -5.86 -0.91 -2.93
CA LYS A 283 -6.14 -1.52 -1.61
C LYS A 283 -4.87 -1.88 -0.85
N SER A 284 -3.90 -2.50 -1.52
CA SER A 284 -2.63 -2.89 -0.89
C SER A 284 -1.81 -1.67 -0.42
N VAL A 285 -1.83 -0.58 -1.18
CA VAL A 285 -1.17 0.68 -0.80
C VAL A 285 -1.80 1.27 0.46
N PHE A 286 -3.13 1.41 0.48
CA PHE A 286 -3.84 1.95 1.65
C PHE A 286 -3.72 1.03 2.87
N LYS A 287 -3.80 -0.30 2.68
CA LYS A 287 -3.56 -1.26 3.75
C LYS A 287 -2.16 -1.10 4.35
N LYS A 288 -1.13 -0.95 3.49
CA LYS A 288 0.25 -0.74 3.94
C LYS A 288 0.42 0.58 4.69
N LEU A 289 -0.25 1.66 4.27
CA LEU A 289 -0.27 2.91 5.03
C LEU A 289 -0.86 2.70 6.43
N CYS A 290 -2.02 2.04 6.52
CA CYS A 290 -2.67 1.74 7.80
C CYS A 290 -1.84 0.79 8.70
N GLU A 291 -1.08 -0.14 8.11
CA GLU A 291 -0.21 -1.06 8.87
C GLU A 291 1.02 -0.37 9.46
N MET A 292 1.60 0.58 8.72
CA MET A 292 2.89 1.19 9.08
C MET A 292 2.77 2.47 9.91
N MET A 293 1.62 3.16 9.88
CA MET A 293 1.45 4.47 10.49
C MET A 293 0.52 4.42 11.71
N GLU A 294 0.73 5.35 12.64
CA GLU A 294 -0.20 5.55 13.75
C GLU A 294 -1.45 6.32 13.32
N PRO A 295 -2.59 6.18 14.04
CA PRO A 295 -3.86 6.78 13.66
C PRO A 295 -3.80 8.29 13.38
N GLU A 296 -2.99 9.03 14.14
CA GLU A 296 -2.87 10.49 14.04
C GLU A 296 -2.27 10.94 12.71
N GLU A 297 -1.41 10.13 12.11
CA GLU A 297 -0.74 10.39 10.83
C GLU A 297 -1.65 10.01 9.63
N LEU A 298 -2.73 9.26 9.86
CA LEU A 298 -3.66 8.80 8.82
C LEU A 298 -4.81 9.78 8.53
N LYS A 299 -4.94 10.88 9.28
CA LYS A 299 -5.99 11.90 9.09
C LYS A 299 -6.14 12.36 7.64
N LEU A 300 -5.01 12.59 6.95
CA LEU A 300 -5.02 13.00 5.54
C LEU A 300 -5.56 11.90 4.60
N VAL A 301 -5.23 10.64 4.88
CA VAL A 301 -5.69 9.47 4.12
C VAL A 301 -7.21 9.35 4.24
N TRP A 302 -7.72 9.42 5.47
CA TRP A 302 -9.15 9.37 5.75
C TRP A 302 -9.90 10.52 5.10
N LYS A 303 -9.40 11.77 5.26
CA LYS A 303 -9.97 12.94 4.62
C LYS A 303 -10.14 12.77 3.12
N CYS A 304 -9.08 12.37 2.41
CA CYS A 304 -9.13 12.19 0.95
C CYS A 304 -10.13 11.11 0.53
N LEU A 305 -10.21 10.00 1.27
CA LEU A 305 -11.17 8.93 1.00
C LEU A 305 -12.61 9.39 1.22
N TYR A 306 -12.87 10.08 2.34
CA TYR A 306 -14.23 10.51 2.69
C TYR A 306 -14.74 11.56 1.70
N GLU A 307 -13.91 12.53 1.31
CA GLU A 307 -14.23 13.55 0.31
C GLU A 307 -14.60 12.91 -1.03
N GLU A 308 -13.76 12.01 -1.57
CA GLU A 308 -14.05 11.38 -2.86
C GLU A 308 -15.29 10.47 -2.82
N VAL A 309 -15.48 9.69 -1.74
CA VAL A 309 -16.68 8.85 -1.57
C VAL A 309 -17.95 9.71 -1.53
N LYS A 310 -17.91 10.82 -0.79
CA LYS A 310 -19.01 11.78 -0.69
C LYS A 310 -19.34 12.40 -2.05
N ASP A 311 -18.33 12.89 -2.76
CA ASP A 311 -18.50 13.48 -4.09
C ASP A 311 -19.03 12.46 -5.10
N CYS A 312 -18.54 11.22 -5.06
CA CYS A 312 -19.01 10.15 -5.93
C CYS A 312 -20.46 9.74 -5.62
N ALA A 313 -20.84 9.72 -4.34
CA ALA A 313 -22.21 9.45 -3.91
C ALA A 313 -23.19 10.51 -4.43
N CYS A 314 -22.78 11.79 -4.47
CA CYS A 314 -23.58 12.90 -4.98
C CYS A 314 -23.67 12.94 -6.51
N THR A 315 -22.61 12.56 -7.22
CA THR A 315 -22.52 12.64 -8.69
C THR A 315 -23.07 11.42 -9.44
N GLY A 316 -23.36 10.31 -8.75
CA GLY A 316 -24.06 9.15 -9.32
C GLY A 316 -23.17 8.09 -10.01
N GLY A 317 -21.87 8.09 -9.75
CA GLY A 317 -20.91 7.15 -10.36
C GLY A 317 -20.87 5.76 -9.71
N ILE A 318 -21.90 4.92 -9.89
CA ILE A 318 -22.09 3.64 -9.15
C ILE A 318 -20.86 2.70 -9.17
N LEU A 319 -20.24 2.45 -10.33
CA LEU A 319 -19.08 1.56 -10.43
C LEU A 319 -17.86 2.14 -9.69
N HIS A 320 -17.65 3.44 -9.80
CA HIS A 320 -16.55 4.11 -9.13
C HIS A 320 -16.76 4.13 -7.61
N LEU A 321 -17.97 4.46 -7.16
CA LEU A 321 -18.37 4.39 -5.77
C LEU A 321 -18.17 2.98 -5.21
N SER A 322 -18.54 1.95 -5.98
CA SER A 322 -18.30 0.55 -5.61
C SER A 322 -16.80 0.27 -5.38
N CYS A 323 -15.91 0.76 -6.24
CA CYS A 323 -14.46 0.66 -6.03
C CYS A 323 -13.99 1.39 -4.78
N LEU A 324 -14.44 2.64 -4.57
CA LEU A 324 -14.08 3.45 -3.41
C LEU A 324 -14.57 2.85 -2.09
N LEU A 325 -15.80 2.35 -2.03
CA LEU A 325 -16.30 1.64 -0.85
C LEU A 325 -15.49 0.38 -0.59
N SER A 326 -15.11 -0.35 -1.64
CA SER A 326 -14.22 -1.49 -1.51
C SER A 326 -12.87 -1.11 -0.89
N LEU A 327 -12.29 0.01 -1.33
CA LEU A 327 -11.05 0.55 -0.78
C LEU A 327 -11.22 0.98 0.69
N LEU A 328 -12.27 1.74 0.98
CA LEU A 328 -12.58 2.24 2.32
C LEU A 328 -12.81 1.09 3.31
N ILE A 329 -13.59 0.07 2.94
CA ILE A 329 -13.79 -1.14 3.75
C ILE A 329 -12.44 -1.82 4.05
N SER A 330 -11.56 -1.93 3.04
CA SER A 330 -10.25 -2.54 3.21
C SER A 330 -9.35 -1.74 4.16
N ALA A 331 -9.42 -0.41 4.10
CA ALA A 331 -8.65 0.47 4.98
C ALA A 331 -9.19 0.43 6.42
N VAL A 332 -10.51 0.54 6.61
CA VAL A 332 -11.14 0.50 7.94
C VAL A 332 -10.91 -0.85 8.63
N LYS A 333 -10.98 -1.96 7.88
CA LYS A 333 -10.71 -3.29 8.43
C LYS A 333 -9.22 -3.53 8.73
N ALA A 334 -8.31 -2.68 8.27
CA ALA A 334 -6.90 -2.78 8.66
C ALA A 334 -6.79 -2.62 10.18
N HIS A 335 -6.17 -3.60 10.85
CA HIS A 335 -6.10 -3.68 12.31
C HIS A 335 -7.47 -3.55 13.03
N ASN A 336 -8.54 -4.12 12.44
CA ASN A 336 -9.87 -4.20 13.04
C ASN A 336 -10.43 -2.83 13.48
N GLY A 337 -10.26 -1.78 12.68
CA GLY A 337 -10.80 -0.44 12.96
C GLY A 337 -9.95 0.42 13.90
N ARG A 338 -8.89 -0.12 14.52
CA ARG A 338 -8.05 0.63 15.48
C ARG A 338 -7.25 1.79 14.86
N LYS A 339 -7.20 1.87 13.53
CA LYS A 339 -6.48 2.93 12.78
C LYS A 339 -7.36 4.13 12.41
N VAL A 340 -8.66 4.08 12.75
CA VAL A 340 -9.57 5.22 12.65
C VAL A 340 -9.55 5.94 14.00
N ASP A 341 -9.09 7.20 14.00
CA ASP A 341 -8.98 8.02 15.22
C ASP A 341 -10.32 8.68 15.60
N ASP A 342 -11.05 9.19 14.61
CA ASP A 342 -12.38 9.78 14.75
C ASP A 342 -13.38 9.07 13.81
N TYR A 343 -14.36 8.42 14.42
CA TYR A 343 -15.42 7.72 13.71
C TYR A 343 -16.54 8.65 13.21
N LYS A 344 -16.68 9.85 13.76
CA LYS A 344 -17.81 10.74 13.44
C LYS A 344 -17.92 11.06 11.94
N PRO A 345 -16.84 11.47 11.22
CA PRO A 345 -16.93 11.71 9.79
C PRO A 345 -17.33 10.46 8.99
N LEU A 346 -16.87 9.29 9.44
CA LEU A 346 -17.17 8.01 8.80
C LEU A 346 -18.63 7.58 9.03
N LEU A 347 -19.17 7.82 10.23
CA LEU A 347 -20.57 7.59 10.56
C LEU A 347 -21.49 8.53 9.75
N GLU A 348 -21.16 9.82 9.66
CA GLU A 348 -21.87 10.79 8.82
C GLU A 348 -21.85 10.40 7.33
N LEU A 349 -20.71 9.90 6.83
CA LEU A 349 -20.59 9.40 5.47
C LEU A 349 -21.51 8.19 5.23
N VAL A 350 -21.59 7.25 6.18
CA VAL A 350 -22.52 6.12 6.08
C VAL A 350 -23.96 6.59 6.08
N LEU A 351 -24.33 7.57 6.92
CA LEU A 351 -25.67 8.13 6.92
C LEU A 351 -26.06 8.72 5.57
N LEU A 352 -25.15 9.46 4.92
CA LEU A 352 -25.35 9.94 3.57
C LEU A 352 -25.60 8.77 2.60
N LEU A 353 -24.75 7.76 2.62
CA LEU A 353 -24.86 6.59 1.74
C LEU A 353 -26.18 5.82 1.93
N VAL A 354 -26.61 5.61 3.18
CA VAL A 354 -27.89 4.97 3.52
C VAL A 354 -29.05 5.80 2.96
N ARG A 355 -29.05 7.13 3.20
CA ARG A 355 -30.11 8.02 2.69
C ARG A 355 -30.17 8.07 1.16
N THR A 356 -29.02 7.95 0.49
CA THR A 356 -28.96 7.99 -0.98
C THR A 356 -29.37 6.66 -1.63
N TYR A 357 -28.91 5.52 -1.10
CA TYR A 357 -29.02 4.22 -1.78
C TYR A 357 -30.01 3.24 -1.14
N ILE A 358 -30.47 3.50 0.09
CA ILE A 358 -31.38 2.63 0.84
C ILE A 358 -32.69 3.39 1.07
N THR A 359 -33.39 3.69 -0.03
CA THR A 359 -34.72 4.31 -0.02
C THR A 359 -35.75 3.44 -0.73
N PRO A 360 -37.05 3.51 -0.35
CA PRO A 360 -38.09 2.69 -0.95
C PRO A 360 -38.20 2.82 -2.48
N SER A 361 -37.91 4.01 -3.03
CA SER A 361 -37.95 4.28 -4.47
C SER A 361 -36.81 3.61 -5.26
N VAL A 362 -35.62 3.46 -4.66
CA VAL A 362 -34.45 2.80 -5.25
C VAL A 362 -34.58 1.28 -5.17
N MET A 363 -35.19 0.76 -4.10
CA MET A 363 -35.43 -0.68 -3.89
C MET A 363 -36.35 -1.32 -4.94
N ILE A 364 -37.22 -0.55 -5.59
CA ILE A 364 -38.16 -1.02 -6.62
C ILE A 364 -37.47 -1.15 -7.99
N LYS A 365 -36.41 -0.38 -8.25
CA LYS A 365 -35.62 -0.40 -9.49
C LYS A 365 -34.35 -1.23 -9.26
N SER A 366 -34.49 -2.55 -9.11
CA SER A 366 -33.35 -3.44 -8.84
C SER A 366 -32.40 -3.50 -10.05
N GLN A 367 -31.41 -2.62 -10.07
CA GLN A 367 -30.28 -2.70 -10.98
C GLN A 367 -29.14 -3.42 -10.24
N ASP A 368 -28.57 -4.49 -10.79
CA ASP A 368 -27.54 -5.32 -10.14
C ASP A 368 -26.38 -4.51 -9.53
N LYS A 369 -26.02 -3.39 -10.17
CA LYS A 369 -24.95 -2.49 -9.73
C LYS A 369 -25.28 -1.75 -8.43
N ILE A 370 -26.56 -1.43 -8.18
CA ILE A 370 -26.99 -0.77 -6.94
C ILE A 370 -26.94 -1.76 -5.79
N SER A 371 -27.34 -3.03 -6.03
CA SER A 371 -27.22 -4.09 -5.03
C SER A 371 -25.78 -4.28 -4.54
N LEU A 372 -24.80 -4.20 -5.46
CA LEU A 372 -23.38 -4.25 -5.12
C LEU A 372 -22.93 -3.10 -4.19
N VAL A 373 -23.45 -1.88 -4.42
CA VAL A 373 -23.16 -0.73 -3.55
C VAL A 373 -23.79 -0.92 -2.17
N VAL A 374 -25.05 -1.38 -2.11
CA VAL A 374 -25.74 -1.66 -0.84
C VAL A 374 -24.99 -2.73 -0.02
N ASP A 375 -24.54 -3.82 -0.65
CA ASP A 375 -23.72 -4.84 0.00
C ASP A 375 -22.43 -4.25 0.60
N LYS A 376 -21.77 -3.35 -0.13
CA LYS A 376 -20.56 -2.66 0.35
C LYS A 376 -20.85 -1.67 1.49
N ILE A 377 -21.99 -0.99 1.48
CA ILE A 377 -22.43 -0.14 2.59
C ILE A 377 -22.57 -0.98 3.86
N LEU A 378 -23.28 -2.12 3.79
CA LEU A 378 -23.44 -3.02 4.94
C LEU A 378 -22.09 -3.55 5.45
N LYS A 379 -21.17 -3.92 4.55
CA LYS A 379 -19.81 -4.35 4.91
C LYS A 379 -18.97 -3.24 5.57
N LEU A 380 -19.17 -1.98 5.17
CA LEU A 380 -18.53 -0.82 5.80
C LEU A 380 -19.09 -0.60 7.20
N MET A 381 -20.41 -0.66 7.37
CA MET A 381 -21.08 -0.58 8.66
C MET A 381 -20.56 -1.64 9.64
N LEU A 382 -20.38 -2.89 9.19
CA LEU A 382 -19.75 -3.94 10.02
C LEU A 382 -18.29 -3.62 10.38
N GLY A 383 -17.54 -3.02 9.46
CA GLY A 383 -16.16 -2.57 9.75
C GLY A 383 -16.12 -1.52 10.85
N ILE A 384 -17.05 -0.57 10.82
CA ILE A 384 -17.19 0.47 11.83
C ILE A 384 -17.60 -0.11 13.18
N LEU A 385 -18.62 -0.99 13.20
CA LEU A 385 -19.09 -1.62 14.43
C LEU A 385 -18.01 -2.49 15.08
N ASN A 386 -17.20 -3.22 14.29
CA ASN A 386 -16.03 -3.95 14.80
C ASN A 386 -15.04 -3.01 15.49
N GLY A 387 -14.75 -1.87 14.88
CA GLY A 387 -13.86 -0.87 15.42
C GLY A 387 -14.37 -0.28 16.73
N LEU A 388 -15.61 0.25 16.74
CA LEU A 388 -16.25 0.83 17.92
C LEU A 388 -16.42 -0.18 19.05
N HIS A 389 -16.74 -1.44 18.73
CA HIS A 389 -16.82 -2.51 19.73
C HIS A 389 -15.51 -2.70 20.49
N GLY A 390 -14.36 -2.50 19.82
CA GLY A 390 -13.05 -2.57 20.45
C GLY A 390 -12.73 -1.45 21.44
N TYR A 391 -13.43 -0.31 21.38
CA TYR A 391 -13.24 0.85 22.26
C TYR A 391 -14.29 0.96 23.38
N ASP A 392 -15.29 0.06 23.43
CA ASP A 392 -16.44 0.07 24.36
C ASP A 392 -17.24 1.40 24.38
N ASP A 393 -17.28 2.12 23.25
CA ASP A 393 -18.00 3.39 23.12
C ASP A 393 -19.50 3.18 22.87
N LYS A 394 -20.23 2.86 23.95
CA LYS A 394 -21.65 2.47 23.92
C LYS A 394 -22.59 3.59 23.49
N THR A 395 -22.26 4.84 23.80
CA THR A 395 -23.15 5.99 23.54
C THR A 395 -23.27 6.30 22.06
N ILE A 396 -22.13 6.29 21.34
CA ILE A 396 -22.09 6.53 19.89
C ILE A 396 -22.88 5.45 19.15
N ILE A 397 -22.73 4.17 19.53
CA ILE A 397 -23.44 3.08 18.83
C ILE A 397 -24.97 3.25 18.95
N HIS A 398 -25.47 3.61 20.13
CA HIS A 398 -26.91 3.84 20.34
C HIS A 398 -27.45 5.06 19.59
N GLU A 399 -26.67 6.16 19.53
CA GLU A 399 -27.06 7.38 18.80
C GLU A 399 -27.30 7.10 17.31
N TYR A 400 -26.40 6.33 16.68
CA TYR A 400 -26.46 6.06 15.25
C TYR A 400 -27.36 4.86 14.89
N ALA A 401 -27.65 3.95 15.83
CA ALA A 401 -28.48 2.78 15.56
C ALA A 401 -29.87 3.16 15.00
N SER A 402 -30.52 4.16 15.62
CA SER A 402 -31.84 4.66 15.18
C SER A 402 -31.82 5.20 13.74
N GLN A 403 -30.71 5.81 13.33
CA GLN A 403 -30.56 6.41 12.01
C GLN A 403 -30.24 5.36 10.93
N TRP A 404 -29.75 4.19 11.34
CA TRP A 404 -29.45 3.06 10.47
C TRP A 404 -30.63 2.11 10.29
N ALA A 405 -31.72 2.28 11.05
CA ALA A 405 -32.95 1.48 10.95
C ALA A 405 -33.45 1.20 9.51
N PRO A 406 -33.32 2.12 8.51
CA PRO A 406 -33.74 1.83 7.14
C PRO A 406 -33.10 0.58 6.50
N ILE A 407 -31.89 0.17 6.91
CA ILE A 407 -31.23 -1.02 6.35
C ILE A 407 -31.99 -2.32 6.65
N PHE A 408 -32.76 -2.34 7.74
CA PHE A 408 -33.49 -3.53 8.20
C PHE A 408 -34.76 -3.80 7.38
N LYS A 409 -35.11 -2.89 6.44
CA LYS A 409 -36.16 -3.10 5.43
C LYS A 409 -35.65 -3.80 4.17
N LEU A 410 -34.33 -4.03 4.07
CA LEU A 410 -33.74 -4.72 2.92
C LEU A 410 -34.14 -6.19 2.90
N ARG A 411 -34.56 -6.68 1.73
CA ARG A 411 -34.87 -8.11 1.50
C ARG A 411 -33.73 -8.81 0.77
N SER A 412 -32.51 -8.73 1.30
CA SER A 412 -31.29 -9.25 0.65
C SER A 412 -30.50 -10.21 1.53
N SER A 413 -29.77 -11.14 0.90
CA SER A 413 -28.81 -12.02 1.59
C SER A 413 -27.68 -11.24 2.27
N SER A 414 -27.32 -10.06 1.75
CA SER A 414 -26.36 -9.16 2.41
C SER A 414 -26.86 -8.68 3.78
N LEU A 415 -28.17 -8.46 3.96
CA LEU A 415 -28.72 -8.14 5.29
C LEU A 415 -28.65 -9.35 6.24
N LEU A 416 -28.91 -10.57 5.75
CA LEU A 416 -28.75 -11.78 6.57
C LEU A 416 -27.31 -11.94 7.07
N HIS A 417 -26.33 -11.73 6.18
CA HIS A 417 -24.92 -11.72 6.55
C HIS A 417 -24.62 -10.61 7.57
N PHE A 418 -25.14 -9.40 7.36
CA PHE A 418 -25.00 -8.30 8.31
C PHE A 418 -25.49 -8.66 9.71
N ILE A 419 -26.71 -9.21 9.81
CA ILE A 419 -27.28 -9.64 11.10
C ILE A 419 -26.43 -10.76 11.72
N ARG A 420 -25.94 -11.71 10.93
CA ARG A 420 -25.09 -12.80 11.42
C ARG A 420 -23.80 -12.29 12.07
N GLU A 421 -23.13 -11.34 11.42
CA GLU A 421 -21.91 -10.74 11.96
C GLU A 421 -22.22 -9.86 13.18
N LEU A 422 -23.35 -9.14 13.17
CA LEU A 422 -23.81 -8.34 14.30
C LEU A 422 -24.07 -9.20 15.55
N LEU A 423 -24.56 -10.43 15.39
CA LEU A 423 -24.73 -11.37 16.51
C LEU A 423 -23.41 -11.64 17.23
N LEU A 424 -22.25 -11.54 16.57
CA LEU A 424 -20.95 -11.74 17.20
C LEU A 424 -20.54 -10.55 18.11
N MET A 425 -21.25 -9.41 18.04
CA MET A 425 -20.94 -8.18 18.76
C MET A 425 -22.03 -7.87 19.79
N GLU A 426 -21.94 -8.39 21.01
CA GLU A 426 -23.02 -8.31 22.00
C GLU A 426 -23.52 -6.88 22.28
N HIS A 427 -22.61 -5.91 22.42
CA HIS A 427 -22.99 -4.53 22.70
C HIS A 427 -23.65 -3.84 21.49
N CYS A 428 -23.14 -4.08 20.29
CA CYS A 428 -23.76 -3.57 19.06
C CYS A 428 -25.14 -4.21 18.87
N LEU A 429 -25.27 -5.51 19.11
CA LEU A 429 -26.52 -6.25 18.96
C LEU A 429 -27.67 -5.64 19.78
N ARG A 430 -27.40 -5.25 21.03
CA ARG A 430 -28.41 -4.63 21.90
C ARG A 430 -28.98 -3.35 21.30
N ALA A 431 -28.14 -2.51 20.69
CA ALA A 431 -28.56 -1.25 20.08
C ALA A 431 -29.49 -1.45 18.87
N PHE A 432 -29.37 -2.56 18.14
CA PHE A 432 -30.18 -2.88 16.96
C PHE A 432 -31.29 -3.91 17.21
N SER A 433 -31.44 -4.40 18.44
CA SER A 433 -32.33 -5.52 18.78
C SER A 433 -33.77 -5.34 18.26
N GLY A 434 -34.35 -4.15 18.44
CA GLY A 434 -35.69 -3.84 17.94
C GLY A 434 -35.80 -3.84 16.42
N ASP A 435 -34.76 -3.42 15.71
CA ASP A 435 -34.75 -3.41 14.24
C ASP A 435 -34.49 -4.80 13.65
N VAL A 436 -33.64 -5.61 14.30
CA VAL A 436 -33.42 -7.02 13.94
C VAL A 436 -34.72 -7.80 14.02
N ILE A 437 -35.48 -7.64 15.11
CA ILE A 437 -36.79 -8.32 15.29
C ILE A 437 -37.76 -7.93 14.17
N ARG A 438 -37.85 -6.63 13.83
CA ARG A 438 -38.72 -6.17 12.74
C ARG A 438 -38.27 -6.69 11.37
N ALA A 439 -36.98 -6.84 11.14
CA ALA A 439 -36.43 -7.34 9.87
C ALA A 439 -36.73 -8.82 9.64
N ILE A 440 -36.76 -9.62 10.71
CA ILE A 440 -36.92 -11.07 10.64
C ILE A 440 -38.21 -11.46 9.91
N ASP A 441 -39.33 -10.79 10.17
CA ASP A 441 -40.61 -11.08 9.51
C ASP A 441 -40.55 -10.88 7.98
N ASP A 442 -39.82 -9.85 7.53
CA ASP A 442 -39.61 -9.57 6.12
C ASP A 442 -38.56 -10.49 5.48
N LEU A 443 -37.56 -10.94 6.24
CA LEU A 443 -36.51 -11.85 5.80
C LEU A 443 -36.96 -13.32 5.72
N MET A 444 -37.93 -13.73 6.56
CA MET A 444 -38.54 -15.06 6.53
C MET A 444 -39.13 -15.41 5.15
N LYS A 445 -39.53 -14.40 4.37
CA LYS A 445 -40.05 -14.58 3.01
C LYS A 445 -38.99 -15.05 2.00
N ASN A 446 -37.70 -14.91 2.33
CA ASN A 446 -36.60 -15.18 1.41
C ASN A 446 -35.78 -16.44 1.75
N SER A 447 -35.51 -16.70 3.04
CA SER A 447 -34.67 -17.83 3.48
C SER A 447 -35.09 -18.31 4.87
N VAL A 448 -36.04 -19.25 4.93
CA VAL A 448 -36.66 -19.70 6.19
C VAL A 448 -35.65 -20.36 7.13
N GLU A 449 -34.83 -21.29 6.63
CA GLU A 449 -33.90 -22.07 7.45
C GLU A 449 -32.81 -21.18 8.10
N GLU A 450 -32.26 -20.26 7.32
CA GLU A 450 -31.20 -19.37 7.78
C GLU A 450 -31.72 -18.36 8.81
N VAL A 451 -32.93 -17.83 8.60
CA VAL A 451 -33.57 -16.91 9.54
C VAL A 451 -33.92 -17.59 10.86
N ILE A 452 -34.39 -18.85 10.84
CA ILE A 452 -34.64 -19.63 12.06
C ILE A 452 -33.35 -19.83 12.87
N PHE A 453 -32.22 -20.12 12.21
CA PHE A 453 -30.93 -20.26 12.89
C PHE A 453 -30.45 -18.94 13.51
N LEU A 454 -30.60 -17.83 12.79
CA LEU A 454 -30.27 -16.49 13.30
C LEU A 454 -31.15 -16.10 14.49
N LEU A 455 -32.46 -16.37 14.42
CA LEU A 455 -33.42 -16.16 15.50
C LEU A 455 -33.02 -16.92 16.77
N LYS A 456 -32.69 -18.20 16.65
CA LYS A 456 -32.26 -19.01 17.79
C LYS A 456 -31.01 -18.41 18.45
N SER A 457 -30.01 -18.09 17.64
CA SER A 457 -28.75 -17.49 18.09
C SER A 457 -28.97 -16.12 18.74
N PHE A 458 -29.91 -15.32 18.22
CA PHE A 458 -30.29 -14.02 18.76
C PHE A 458 -30.92 -14.16 20.16
N CYS A 459 -31.88 -15.07 20.32
CA CYS A 459 -32.54 -15.32 21.60
C CYS A 459 -31.54 -15.80 22.67
N GLU A 460 -30.63 -16.72 22.30
CA GLU A 460 -29.57 -17.22 23.19
C GLU A 460 -28.66 -16.08 23.68
N LYS A 461 -28.22 -15.19 22.79
CA LYS A 461 -27.30 -14.09 23.12
C LYS A 461 -27.94 -12.93 23.87
N MET A 462 -29.21 -12.65 23.61
CA MET A 462 -29.93 -11.57 24.30
C MET A 462 -30.39 -11.98 25.71
N GLN A 463 -30.08 -13.21 26.16
CA GLN A 463 -30.63 -13.80 27.40
C GLN A 463 -32.16 -13.62 27.47
N LEU A 464 -32.82 -13.62 26.31
CA LEU A 464 -34.26 -13.58 26.22
C LEU A 464 -34.73 -14.96 26.67
N ASN A 465 -34.99 -15.09 27.97
CA ASN A 465 -35.90 -16.11 28.44
C ASN A 465 -37.17 -15.91 27.62
N VAL A 466 -37.53 -16.90 26.82
CA VAL A 466 -38.77 -16.95 26.01
C VAL A 466 -40.03 -16.98 26.92
N LEU A 467 -39.90 -16.57 28.18
CA LEU A 467 -40.88 -16.63 29.27
C LEU A 467 -40.90 -15.40 30.19
N SER A 468 -40.10 -14.34 29.96
CA SER A 468 -40.20 -13.12 30.79
C SER A 468 -41.11 -12.07 30.14
N GLU A 469 -42.21 -11.74 30.83
CA GLU A 469 -43.30 -10.85 30.41
C GLU A 469 -42.93 -9.36 30.24
N ASP A 470 -41.67 -8.97 30.38
CA ASP A 470 -41.27 -7.55 30.44
C ASP A 470 -40.89 -6.91 29.10
N PHE A 471 -41.02 -7.64 27.99
CA PHE A 471 -40.97 -7.05 26.66
C PHE A 471 -42.20 -7.53 25.92
N VAL A 472 -43.21 -6.65 25.78
CA VAL A 472 -44.05 -6.45 24.59
C VAL A 472 -45.36 -5.72 24.93
N ASP A 473 -45.67 -4.67 24.15
CA ASP A 473 -47.04 -4.22 23.87
C ASP A 473 -47.92 -5.45 23.55
N SER A 474 -48.82 -5.80 24.47
CA SER A 474 -49.60 -7.06 24.57
C SER A 474 -50.15 -7.72 23.28
N ALA A 475 -50.18 -7.02 22.14
CA ALA A 475 -50.53 -7.56 20.83
C ALA A 475 -49.40 -8.33 20.11
N ARG A 476 -48.10 -8.12 20.43
CA ARG A 476 -46.98 -8.76 19.69
C ARG A 476 -46.46 -10.06 20.31
N ALA A 477 -46.85 -10.36 21.56
CA ALA A 477 -46.42 -11.56 22.27
C ALA A 477 -47.26 -12.77 21.82
N SER A 478 -48.52 -12.52 21.45
CA SER A 478 -49.39 -13.53 20.83
C SER A 478 -48.86 -13.99 19.48
N ASP A 479 -48.33 -13.08 18.66
CA ASP A 479 -47.80 -13.42 17.33
C ASP A 479 -46.52 -14.26 17.46
N PHE A 480 -45.61 -13.88 18.37
CA PHE A 480 -44.38 -14.62 18.66
C PHE A 480 -44.63 -16.00 19.32
N GLN A 481 -45.58 -16.09 20.27
CA GLN A 481 -45.99 -17.36 20.87
C GLN A 481 -46.74 -18.27 19.86
N SER A 482 -47.50 -17.69 18.93
CA SER A 482 -48.14 -18.44 17.84
C SER A 482 -47.12 -19.02 16.88
N PHE A 483 -46.05 -18.27 16.57
CA PHE A 483 -44.95 -18.69 15.70
C PHE A 483 -44.12 -19.83 16.31
N ALA A 484 -43.74 -19.70 17.59
CA ALA A 484 -43.05 -20.77 18.32
C ALA A 484 -43.87 -22.06 18.42
N ARG A 485 -45.20 -21.95 18.62
CA ARG A 485 -46.12 -23.11 18.65
C ARG A 485 -46.33 -23.75 17.28
N ASN A 486 -46.37 -22.96 16.20
CA ASN A 486 -46.58 -23.48 14.85
C ASN A 486 -45.35 -24.21 14.30
N HIS A 487 -44.14 -23.77 14.65
CA HIS A 487 -42.89 -24.42 14.18
C HIS A 487 -42.34 -25.52 15.11
N GLN A 488 -42.80 -25.62 16.36
CA GLN A 488 -42.57 -26.82 17.18
C GLN A 488 -43.41 -28.03 16.72
N LYS A 489 -44.54 -27.82 16.03
CA LYS A 489 -45.39 -28.91 15.51
C LYS A 489 -44.92 -29.50 14.18
N SER A 490 -43.98 -28.86 13.48
CA SER A 490 -43.40 -29.37 12.23
C SER A 490 -42.23 -30.35 12.42
N LYS A 491 -41.89 -30.70 13.68
CA LYS A 491 -40.91 -31.73 14.04
C LYS A 491 -41.56 -32.84 14.90
N LYS A 492 -42.68 -33.37 14.43
CA LYS A 492 -43.13 -34.72 14.80
C LYS A 492 -43.48 -35.50 13.55
#